data_AF-A0A1L7UIS2-F1
#
_entry.id   AF-A0A1L7UIS2-F1
#
_cell.length_a   1.000
_cell.length_b   1.000
_cell.length_c   1.000
_cell.angle_alpha   90.00
_cell.angle_beta   90.00
_cell.angle_gamma   90.00
#
_symmetry.space_group_name_H-M   'P 1'
#
loop_
_entity.id
_entity.type
_entity.pdbx_description
1 polymer ?
#
loop_
_entity_poly.entity_id
_entity_poly.type
_entity_poly.pdbx_seq_one_letter_code
_entity_poly.pdbx_strand_id
1 'polypeptide(L)'
;MSQISPRPEPPVVERDGFSLTKERFCASLGNVERVSGSQLRELFWSETLRLKRDQKKASEEARELFKKKGFFAGQLRHYGITFHPRKTKVGEQKELLMNAVAQGQYDHVPQSVLSLRQSMEQVLYPLCEKWQKDVQEWDANDRRKRLEELNKCKTPGDKANYDLDLFLEHYFITNGQPDHHKTPEPLSLEGFDDRLGMHLKAGEVPGLYSKSGGSKDNRTLCIGWNTNAVNALAASIDTRAREAEKHEREKKWTQAMEAHEQFVSSLKPPPPSRGRKAKPRFDLEKFQGSYIIKCHPVTDGWNHLNSHILTMDIFPGEGNTLRANFDFGIIVGAMLLSNDEEILDDLVGSDNESETEESDEEDTKKGRKRSIKKGNKGANKGHPAKKKKITPSLSRRVFYRLRGKETGEGEILPDVEAGEIDFLNDDGTKFSGVAYEFPYVGSSVDFSGYKISNTPKGFAKDWNDYSEAAYELARIGRWR
;
A
#
# COMPACT_ATOMS: atom_id res chain seq x y z
N MET A 1 -14.19 -17.15 -26.77
CA MET A 1 -12.74 -16.94 -26.98
C MET A 1 -12.30 -17.92 -28.05
N SER A 2 -12.02 -17.44 -29.26
CA SER A 2 -11.54 -18.31 -30.35
C SER A 2 -10.16 -18.82 -29.97
N GLN A 3 -10.03 -20.14 -29.74
CA GLN A 3 -8.75 -20.79 -29.44
C GLN A 3 -7.76 -20.44 -30.54
N ILE A 4 -6.72 -19.68 -30.18
CA ILE A 4 -5.59 -19.47 -31.08
C ILE A 4 -4.87 -20.82 -31.14
N SER A 5 -4.75 -21.37 -32.35
CA SER A 5 -3.98 -22.59 -32.58
C SER A 5 -2.58 -22.40 -31.98
N PRO A 6 -1.97 -23.41 -31.34
CA PRO A 6 -0.65 -23.28 -30.75
C PRO A 6 0.38 -22.87 -31.83
N ARG A 7 1.39 -22.10 -31.42
CA ARG A 7 2.51 -21.73 -32.30
C ARG A 7 3.17 -23.00 -32.85
N PRO A 8 3.47 -23.10 -34.16
CA PRO A 8 4.06 -24.30 -34.74
C PRO A 8 5.38 -24.73 -34.07
N GLU A 9 5.49 -26.01 -33.72
CA GLU A 9 6.70 -26.57 -33.10
C GLU A 9 7.81 -26.83 -34.13
N PRO A 10 9.10 -26.68 -33.75
CA PRO A 10 10.22 -27.00 -34.64
C PRO A 10 10.18 -28.46 -35.11
N PRO A 11 10.48 -28.73 -36.40
CA PRO A 11 10.44 -30.09 -36.93
C PRO A 11 11.57 -30.94 -36.34
N VAL A 12 11.25 -32.21 -36.07
CA VAL A 12 12.19 -33.24 -35.64
C VAL A 12 12.06 -34.42 -36.59
N VAL A 13 13.19 -34.90 -37.10
CA VAL A 13 13.23 -36.12 -37.93
C VAL A 13 13.81 -37.25 -37.09
N GLU A 14 13.07 -38.35 -36.95
CA GLU A 14 13.53 -39.55 -36.24
C GLU A 14 13.72 -40.71 -37.22
N ARG A 15 14.86 -41.37 -37.16
CA ARG A 15 15.18 -42.51 -38.02
C ARG A 15 16.25 -43.40 -37.41
N ASP A 16 16.06 -44.71 -37.48
CA ASP A 16 17.03 -45.73 -37.04
C ASP A 16 17.59 -45.50 -35.62
N GLY A 17 16.76 -44.94 -34.74
CA GLY A 17 17.12 -44.65 -33.36
C GLY A 17 18.01 -43.42 -33.17
N PHE A 18 18.04 -42.53 -34.15
CA PHE A 18 18.55 -41.17 -34.09
C PHE A 18 17.42 -40.15 -34.25
N SER A 19 17.61 -38.98 -33.67
CA SER A 19 16.77 -37.79 -33.84
C SER A 19 17.63 -36.64 -34.35
N LEU A 20 17.12 -35.93 -35.36
CA LEU A 20 17.77 -34.77 -35.94
C LEU A 20 16.86 -33.54 -35.82
N THR A 21 17.41 -32.45 -35.29
CA THR A 21 16.84 -31.10 -35.31
C THR A 21 17.78 -30.17 -36.08
N LYS A 22 17.37 -28.91 -36.32
CA LYS A 22 18.21 -27.91 -37.00
C LYS A 22 19.59 -27.74 -36.32
N GLU A 23 19.65 -27.96 -35.00
CA GLU A 23 20.84 -27.72 -34.20
C GLU A 23 21.64 -28.99 -33.89
N ARG A 24 20.97 -30.15 -33.79
CA ARG A 24 21.55 -31.34 -33.13
C ARG A 24 21.21 -32.64 -33.83
N PHE A 25 22.19 -33.54 -33.85
CA PHE A 25 22.03 -34.94 -34.24
C PHE A 25 22.33 -35.84 -33.04
N CYS A 26 21.29 -36.47 -32.50
CA CYS A 26 21.36 -37.21 -31.25
C CYS A 26 20.92 -38.66 -31.44
N ALA A 27 21.45 -39.56 -30.63
CA ALA A 27 20.82 -40.86 -30.45
C ALA A 27 19.52 -40.66 -29.63
N SER A 28 18.39 -41.17 -30.13
CA SER A 28 17.06 -40.91 -29.55
C SER A 28 16.95 -41.37 -28.09
N LEU A 29 17.66 -42.44 -27.73
CA LEU A 29 17.71 -42.92 -26.36
C LEU A 29 18.60 -41.99 -25.51
N GLY A 30 17.97 -41.13 -24.72
CA GLY A 30 18.67 -40.22 -23.81
C GLY A 30 19.14 -38.90 -24.42
N ASN A 31 18.73 -38.60 -25.67
CA ASN A 31 19.10 -37.39 -26.40
C ASN A 31 20.62 -37.13 -26.37
N VAL A 32 21.37 -38.15 -26.76
CA VAL A 32 22.84 -38.17 -26.59
C VAL A 32 23.51 -37.67 -27.86
N GLU A 33 24.19 -36.54 -27.78
CA GLU A 33 25.08 -36.02 -28.83
C GLU A 33 26.40 -36.82 -28.86
N ARG A 34 27.04 -36.87 -30.03
CA ARG A 34 28.30 -37.58 -30.19
C ARG A 34 29.43 -36.84 -29.45
N VAL A 35 30.15 -37.57 -28.61
CA VAL A 35 31.43 -37.12 -28.02
C VAL A 35 32.55 -37.64 -28.93
N SER A 36 33.57 -36.83 -29.20
CA SER A 36 34.68 -37.26 -30.07
C SER A 36 35.50 -38.40 -29.43
N GLY A 37 36.20 -39.19 -30.23
CA GLY A 37 37.02 -40.30 -29.73
C GLY A 37 38.16 -39.83 -28.82
N SER A 38 38.77 -38.69 -29.15
CA SER A 38 39.77 -38.04 -28.31
C SER A 38 39.19 -37.64 -26.96
N GLN A 39 38.04 -36.95 -26.95
CA GLN A 39 37.39 -36.54 -25.71
C GLN A 39 36.93 -37.75 -24.89
N LEU A 40 36.37 -38.80 -25.51
CA LEU A 40 36.04 -40.04 -24.81
C LEU A 40 37.27 -40.68 -24.15
N ARG A 41 38.44 -40.65 -24.81
CA ARG A 41 39.71 -41.13 -24.24
C ARG A 41 40.11 -40.33 -23.00
N GLU A 42 40.00 -39.00 -23.06
CA GLU A 42 40.26 -38.12 -21.91
C GLU A 42 39.28 -38.38 -20.75
N LEU A 43 38.01 -38.67 -21.05
CA LEU A 43 36.98 -38.95 -20.04
C LEU A 43 37.18 -40.31 -19.35
N PHE A 44 37.63 -41.35 -20.07
CA PHE A 44 37.87 -42.68 -19.50
C PHE A 44 39.21 -42.82 -18.79
N TRP A 45 40.23 -42.12 -19.27
CA TRP A 45 41.59 -42.16 -18.71
C TRP A 45 42.07 -40.76 -18.35
N SER A 46 41.27 -40.04 -17.55
CA SER A 46 41.58 -38.67 -17.14
C SER A 46 42.95 -38.54 -16.48
N GLU A 47 43.41 -39.57 -15.75
CA GLU A 47 44.73 -39.65 -15.10
C GLU A 47 45.91 -39.60 -16.09
N THR A 48 45.69 -39.95 -17.36
CA THR A 48 46.73 -39.91 -18.40
C THR A 48 46.97 -38.50 -18.93
N LEU A 49 46.12 -37.53 -18.58
CA LEU A 49 46.30 -36.14 -18.94
C LEU A 49 47.48 -35.52 -18.18
N ARG A 50 48.28 -34.71 -18.88
CA ARG A 50 49.52 -34.14 -18.33
C ARG A 50 49.29 -33.14 -17.19
N LEU A 51 48.21 -32.35 -17.24
CA LEU A 51 47.96 -31.27 -16.28
C LEU A 51 46.89 -31.67 -15.26
N LYS A 52 47.17 -31.50 -13.96
CA LYS A 52 46.21 -31.80 -12.87
C LYS A 52 44.86 -31.07 -13.02
N ARG A 53 44.86 -29.86 -13.60
CA ARG A 53 43.63 -29.10 -13.88
C ARG A 53 42.75 -29.83 -14.90
N ASP A 54 43.35 -30.38 -15.95
CA ASP A 54 42.64 -31.07 -17.02
C ASP A 54 42.16 -32.44 -16.54
N GLN A 55 42.95 -33.14 -15.73
CA GLN A 55 42.53 -34.36 -15.03
C GLN A 55 41.25 -34.13 -14.22
N LYS A 56 41.22 -33.05 -13.40
CA LYS A 56 40.06 -32.68 -12.59
C LYS A 56 38.85 -32.34 -13.47
N LYS A 57 39.05 -31.52 -14.51
CA LYS A 57 37.98 -31.13 -15.44
C LYS A 57 37.38 -32.35 -16.16
N ALA A 58 38.21 -33.22 -16.73
CA ALA A 58 37.76 -34.42 -17.42
C ALA A 58 37.06 -35.40 -16.45
N SER A 59 37.54 -35.53 -15.22
CA SER A 59 36.88 -36.36 -14.20
C SER A 59 35.51 -35.82 -13.80
N GLU A 60 35.36 -34.51 -13.66
CA GLU A 60 34.07 -33.87 -13.36
C GLU A 60 33.09 -34.01 -14.54
N GLU A 61 33.57 -33.77 -15.75
CA GLU A 61 32.79 -33.94 -16.98
C GLU A 61 32.34 -35.39 -17.19
N ALA A 62 33.25 -36.35 -16.98
CA ALA A 62 32.94 -37.78 -17.07
C ALA A 62 31.88 -38.17 -16.03
N ARG A 63 31.99 -37.65 -14.80
CA ARG A 63 31.01 -37.89 -13.73
C ARG A 63 29.62 -37.41 -14.14
N GLU A 64 29.50 -36.26 -14.81
CA GLU A 64 28.21 -35.73 -15.23
C GLU A 64 27.66 -36.42 -16.49
N LEU A 65 28.51 -36.70 -17.48
CA LEU A 65 28.09 -37.38 -18.71
C LEU A 65 27.70 -38.84 -18.45
N PHE A 66 28.46 -39.57 -17.63
CA PHE A 66 28.22 -41.00 -17.40
C PHE A 66 26.98 -41.29 -16.54
N LYS A 67 26.49 -40.29 -15.79
CA LYS A 67 25.20 -40.35 -15.10
C LYS A 67 24.01 -40.22 -16.06
N LYS A 68 24.19 -39.61 -17.24
CA LYS A 68 23.09 -39.38 -18.18
C LYS A 68 22.54 -40.72 -18.68
N LYS A 69 21.22 -40.89 -18.55
CA LYS A 69 20.53 -42.10 -18.98
C LYS A 69 20.78 -42.35 -20.47
N GLY A 70 21.28 -43.54 -20.81
CA GLY A 70 21.52 -43.93 -22.20
C GLY A 70 22.79 -43.37 -22.82
N PHE A 71 23.64 -42.65 -22.07
CA PHE A 71 24.89 -42.08 -22.60
C PHE A 71 25.75 -43.13 -23.35
N PHE A 72 26.07 -44.24 -22.70
CA PHE A 72 26.91 -45.29 -23.27
C PHE A 72 26.28 -45.93 -24.51
N ALA A 73 25.00 -46.29 -24.44
CA ALA A 73 24.23 -46.79 -25.58
C ALA A 73 24.19 -45.79 -26.75
N GLY A 74 24.05 -44.50 -26.46
CA GLY A 74 24.04 -43.43 -27.45
C GLY A 74 25.38 -43.28 -28.16
N GLN A 75 26.49 -43.29 -27.40
CA GLN A 75 27.84 -43.28 -27.99
C GLN A 75 28.09 -44.53 -28.84
N LEU A 76 27.80 -45.73 -28.31
CA LEU A 76 27.94 -46.98 -29.09
C LEU A 76 27.18 -46.91 -30.43
N ARG A 77 25.99 -46.32 -30.43
CA ARG A 77 25.19 -46.11 -31.64
C ARG A 77 25.81 -45.10 -32.60
N HIS A 78 26.29 -43.95 -32.14
CA HIS A 78 27.01 -42.97 -32.98
C HIS A 78 28.22 -43.57 -33.68
N TYR A 79 28.87 -44.53 -33.02
CA TYR A 79 30.04 -45.22 -33.53
C TYR A 79 29.74 -46.55 -34.23
N GLY A 80 28.45 -46.87 -34.44
CA GLY A 80 28.01 -48.04 -35.20
C GLY A 80 28.40 -49.38 -34.58
N ILE A 81 28.68 -49.42 -33.28
CA ILE A 81 29.04 -50.66 -32.59
C ILE A 81 27.77 -51.42 -32.25
N THR A 82 27.73 -52.68 -32.66
CA THR A 82 26.58 -53.55 -32.48
C THR A 82 26.43 -53.94 -31.01
N PHE A 83 25.29 -53.62 -30.41
CA PHE A 83 24.89 -54.09 -29.08
C PHE A 83 23.39 -54.33 -29.06
N HIS A 84 22.88 -55.05 -28.05
CA HIS A 84 21.45 -55.31 -27.89
C HIS A 84 20.87 -54.33 -26.88
N PRO A 85 20.18 -53.25 -27.29
CA PRO A 85 19.85 -52.13 -26.40
C PRO A 85 18.95 -52.51 -25.21
N ARG A 86 18.19 -53.59 -25.34
CA ARG A 86 17.28 -54.12 -24.31
C ARG A 86 17.90 -55.20 -23.42
N LYS A 87 19.04 -55.78 -23.82
CA LYS A 87 19.67 -56.92 -23.12
C LYS A 87 21.00 -56.54 -22.47
N THR A 88 21.75 -55.63 -23.07
CA THR A 88 23.07 -55.21 -22.58
C THR A 88 22.92 -54.23 -21.42
N LYS A 89 23.48 -54.58 -20.26
CA LYS A 89 23.42 -53.73 -19.05
C LYS A 89 24.32 -52.50 -19.21
N VAL A 90 24.06 -51.43 -18.46
CA VAL A 90 24.84 -50.18 -18.52
C VAL A 90 26.34 -50.41 -18.26
N GLY A 91 26.69 -51.30 -17.33
CA GLY A 91 28.09 -51.68 -17.07
C GLY A 91 28.77 -52.32 -18.28
N GLU A 92 28.08 -53.25 -18.96
CA GLU A 92 28.55 -53.90 -20.18
C GLU A 92 28.66 -52.90 -21.35
N GLN A 93 27.71 -51.95 -21.47
CA GLN A 93 27.78 -50.88 -22.47
C GLN A 93 28.99 -49.98 -22.24
N LYS A 94 29.29 -49.64 -20.98
CA LYS A 94 30.47 -48.86 -20.61
C LYS A 94 31.75 -49.60 -20.96
N GLU A 95 31.82 -50.90 -20.65
CA GLU A 95 32.98 -51.73 -20.94
C GLU A 95 33.22 -51.88 -22.44
N LEU A 96 32.15 -52.10 -23.23
CA LEU A 96 32.22 -52.11 -24.69
C LEU A 96 32.73 -50.76 -25.24
N LEU A 97 32.21 -49.65 -24.73
CA LEU A 97 32.65 -48.31 -25.13
C LEU A 97 34.13 -48.08 -24.79
N MET A 98 34.57 -48.45 -23.58
CA MET A 98 35.96 -48.35 -23.15
C MET A 98 36.89 -49.18 -24.04
N ASN A 99 36.55 -50.45 -24.27
CA ASN A 99 37.39 -51.37 -25.05
C ASN A 99 37.58 -50.90 -26.49
N ALA A 100 36.50 -50.46 -27.12
CA ALA A 100 36.58 -50.05 -28.50
C ALA A 100 37.27 -48.66 -28.64
N VAL A 101 37.22 -47.76 -27.64
CA VAL A 101 38.05 -46.53 -27.60
C VAL A 101 39.54 -46.89 -27.46
N ALA A 102 39.88 -47.86 -26.61
CA ALA A 102 41.26 -48.34 -26.47
C ALA A 102 41.81 -48.88 -27.80
N GLN A 103 40.97 -49.53 -28.60
CA GLN A 103 41.29 -50.08 -29.92
C GLN A 103 41.30 -49.05 -31.07
N GLY A 104 41.03 -47.77 -30.80
CA GLY A 104 41.03 -46.71 -31.82
C GLY A 104 39.81 -46.70 -32.75
N GLN A 105 38.75 -47.46 -32.43
CA GLN A 105 37.55 -47.56 -33.27
C GLN A 105 36.66 -46.30 -33.25
N TYR A 106 37.07 -45.24 -32.55
CA TYR A 106 36.31 -44.02 -32.29
C TYR A 106 36.90 -42.74 -32.90
N ASP A 107 37.99 -42.88 -33.66
CA ASP A 107 38.61 -41.75 -34.35
C ASP A 107 37.78 -41.32 -35.58
N HIS A 108 36.90 -42.21 -36.07
CA HIS A 108 36.03 -41.98 -37.22
C HIS A 108 34.59 -42.40 -36.95
N VAL A 109 33.64 -41.63 -37.50
CA VAL A 109 32.21 -41.99 -37.49
C VAL A 109 31.95 -42.91 -38.68
N PRO A 110 31.25 -44.05 -38.51
CA PRO A 110 30.96 -44.94 -39.62
C PRO A 110 30.20 -44.24 -40.76
N GLN A 111 30.55 -44.59 -42.00
CA GLN A 111 29.91 -44.01 -43.18
C GLN A 111 28.38 -44.22 -43.18
N SER A 112 27.90 -45.34 -42.62
CA SER A 112 26.47 -45.61 -42.47
C SER A 112 25.74 -44.55 -41.61
N VAL A 113 26.36 -44.09 -40.52
CA VAL A 113 25.80 -43.05 -39.63
C VAL A 113 25.87 -41.67 -40.30
N LEU A 114 26.97 -41.39 -41.03
CA LEU A 114 27.11 -40.15 -41.81
C LEU A 114 26.06 -40.08 -42.94
N SER A 115 25.89 -41.15 -43.71
CA SER A 115 24.88 -41.25 -44.76
C SER A 115 23.46 -41.19 -44.20
N LEU A 116 23.22 -41.80 -43.04
CA LEU A 116 21.93 -41.67 -42.34
C LEU A 116 21.66 -40.21 -41.97
N ARG A 117 22.61 -39.53 -41.32
CA ARG A 117 22.48 -38.11 -40.97
C ARG A 117 22.20 -37.26 -42.21
N GLN A 118 22.96 -37.45 -43.29
CA GLN A 118 22.76 -36.72 -44.54
C GLN A 118 21.35 -36.96 -45.12
N SER A 119 20.85 -38.20 -45.07
CA SER A 119 19.48 -38.51 -45.52
C SER A 119 18.40 -37.87 -44.64
N MET A 120 18.65 -37.76 -43.33
CA MET A 120 17.74 -37.07 -42.41
C MET A 120 17.79 -35.55 -42.62
N GLU A 121 18.96 -34.98 -42.91
CA GLU A 121 19.13 -33.56 -43.25
C GLU A 121 18.35 -33.19 -44.52
N GLN A 122 18.38 -34.05 -45.55
CA GLN A 122 17.59 -33.87 -46.77
C GLN A 122 16.07 -33.82 -46.52
N VAL A 123 15.59 -34.52 -45.49
CA VAL A 123 14.17 -34.49 -45.08
C VAL A 123 13.89 -33.28 -44.17
N LEU A 124 14.81 -32.98 -43.25
CA LEU A 124 14.63 -31.93 -42.26
C LEU A 124 14.65 -30.54 -42.89
N TYR A 125 15.56 -30.28 -43.84
CA TYR A 125 15.72 -28.96 -44.43
C TYR A 125 14.42 -28.37 -45.02
N PRO A 126 13.67 -29.06 -45.91
CA PRO A 126 12.41 -28.54 -46.42
C PRO A 126 11.32 -28.40 -45.32
N LEU A 127 11.35 -29.26 -44.29
CA LEU A 127 10.46 -29.11 -43.13
C LEU A 127 10.79 -27.84 -42.33
N CYS A 128 12.06 -27.50 -42.16
CA CYS A 128 12.48 -26.28 -41.50
C CYS A 128 12.07 -25.03 -42.30
N GLU A 129 12.23 -25.03 -43.62
CA GLU A 129 11.78 -23.92 -44.46
C GLU A 129 10.27 -23.72 -44.38
N LYS A 130 9.49 -24.82 -44.41
CA LYS A 130 8.05 -24.77 -44.22
C LYS A 130 7.69 -24.25 -42.82
N TRP A 131 8.28 -24.81 -41.77
CA TRP A 131 8.04 -24.38 -40.39
C TRP A 131 8.35 -22.89 -40.18
N GLN A 132 9.43 -22.37 -40.77
CA GLN A 132 9.75 -20.94 -40.68
C GLN A 132 8.65 -20.07 -41.31
N LYS A 133 8.10 -20.47 -42.46
CA LYS A 133 6.96 -19.78 -43.07
C LYS A 133 5.71 -19.89 -42.20
N ASP A 134 5.39 -21.08 -41.72
CA ASP A 134 4.22 -21.32 -40.86
C ASP A 134 4.31 -20.49 -39.56
N VAL A 135 5.50 -20.37 -38.95
CA VAL A 135 5.73 -19.52 -37.77
C VAL A 135 5.57 -18.04 -38.11
N GLN A 136 6.11 -17.57 -39.23
CA GLN A 136 5.96 -16.18 -39.66
C GLN A 136 4.49 -15.82 -39.92
N GLU A 137 3.75 -16.69 -40.60
CA GLU A 137 2.32 -16.51 -40.84
C GLU A 137 1.52 -16.54 -39.53
N TRP A 138 1.88 -17.44 -38.61
CA TRP A 138 1.27 -17.51 -37.30
C TRP A 138 1.52 -16.23 -36.48
N ASP A 139 2.78 -15.79 -36.38
CA ASP A 139 3.16 -14.58 -35.63
C ASP A 139 2.47 -13.34 -36.22
N ALA A 140 2.36 -13.24 -37.56
CA ALA A 140 1.63 -12.17 -38.23
C ALA A 140 0.11 -12.21 -37.93
N ASN A 141 -0.49 -13.41 -37.91
CA ASN A 141 -1.91 -13.57 -37.61
C ASN A 141 -2.22 -13.31 -36.13
N ASP A 142 -1.37 -13.75 -35.21
CA ASP A 142 -1.48 -13.45 -33.78
C ASP A 142 -1.40 -11.94 -33.55
N ARG A 143 -0.40 -11.28 -34.13
CA ARG A 143 -0.25 -9.82 -34.06
C ARG A 143 -1.48 -9.10 -34.63
N ARG A 144 -1.99 -9.53 -35.80
CA ARG A 144 -3.20 -8.94 -36.40
C ARG A 144 -4.40 -9.05 -35.45
N LYS A 145 -4.64 -10.22 -34.86
CA LYS A 145 -5.74 -10.42 -33.90
C LYS A 145 -5.58 -9.55 -32.66
N ARG A 146 -4.37 -9.46 -32.10
CA ARG A 146 -4.12 -8.59 -30.94
C ARG A 146 -4.36 -7.12 -31.27
N LEU A 147 -3.96 -6.66 -32.45
CA LEU A 147 -4.27 -5.30 -32.92
C LEU A 147 -5.77 -5.08 -33.11
N GLU A 148 -6.50 -6.07 -33.63
CA GLU A 148 -7.96 -6.03 -33.74
C GLU A 148 -8.63 -5.92 -32.35
N GLU A 149 -8.19 -6.68 -31.36
CA GLU A 149 -8.68 -6.58 -29.98
C GLU A 149 -8.28 -5.24 -29.33
N LEU A 150 -7.04 -4.78 -29.50
CA LEU A 150 -6.58 -3.46 -29.03
C LEU A 150 -7.44 -2.32 -29.63
N ASN A 151 -7.90 -2.45 -30.87
CA ASN A 151 -8.76 -1.46 -31.51
C ASN A 151 -10.20 -1.48 -30.98
N LYS A 152 -10.62 -2.52 -30.25
CA LYS A 152 -11.91 -2.55 -29.54
C LYS A 152 -11.86 -1.83 -28.19
N CYS A 153 -10.67 -1.67 -27.60
CA CYS A 153 -10.47 -0.87 -26.40
C CYS A 153 -10.85 0.59 -26.65
N LYS A 154 -11.64 1.18 -25.75
CA LYS A 154 -12.25 2.51 -25.95
C LYS A 154 -11.33 3.64 -25.53
N THR A 155 -10.62 3.47 -24.43
CA THR A 155 -9.75 4.51 -23.86
C THR A 155 -8.27 4.16 -24.07
N PRO A 156 -7.38 5.17 -24.03
CA PRO A 156 -5.94 4.92 -23.98
C PRO A 156 -5.53 4.03 -22.79
N GLY A 157 -6.18 4.19 -21.64
CA GLY A 157 -5.95 3.35 -20.45
C GLY A 157 -6.30 1.88 -20.69
N ASP A 158 -7.46 1.61 -21.31
CA ASP A 158 -7.86 0.23 -21.67
C ASP A 158 -6.85 -0.42 -22.63
N LYS A 159 -6.33 0.34 -23.59
CA LYS A 159 -5.32 -0.13 -24.55
C LYS A 159 -4.00 -0.46 -23.84
N ALA A 160 -3.56 0.41 -22.92
CA ALA A 160 -2.36 0.19 -22.13
C ALA A 160 -2.48 -1.03 -21.20
N ASN A 161 -3.66 -1.27 -20.61
CA ASN A 161 -3.94 -2.46 -19.79
C ASN A 161 -3.98 -3.76 -20.60
N TYR A 162 -4.42 -3.69 -21.87
CA TYR A 162 -4.51 -4.87 -22.73
C TYR A 162 -3.13 -5.40 -23.14
N ASP A 163 -2.30 -4.53 -23.71
CA ASP A 163 -0.93 -4.86 -24.14
C ASP A 163 -0.11 -3.58 -24.22
N LEU A 164 0.83 -3.44 -23.27
CA LEU A 164 1.63 -2.23 -23.09
C LEU A 164 2.54 -1.94 -24.30
N ASP A 165 3.11 -2.97 -24.91
CA ASP A 165 4.00 -2.82 -26.06
C ASP A 165 3.21 -2.39 -27.29
N LEU A 166 2.05 -3.03 -27.54
CA LEU A 166 1.16 -2.62 -28.63
C LEU A 166 0.57 -1.22 -28.41
N PHE A 167 0.30 -0.82 -27.18
CA PHE A 167 -0.11 0.54 -26.84
C PHE A 167 0.96 1.57 -27.26
N LEU A 168 2.22 1.33 -26.94
CA LEU A 168 3.33 2.21 -27.33
C LEU A 168 3.53 2.24 -28.84
N GLU A 169 3.46 1.10 -29.52
CA GLU A 169 3.44 1.03 -30.99
C GLU A 169 2.26 1.81 -31.58
N HIS A 170 1.10 1.78 -30.95
CA HIS A 170 -0.07 2.46 -31.47
C HIS A 170 0.07 3.99 -31.38
N TYR A 171 0.48 4.51 -30.22
CA TYR A 171 0.46 5.95 -29.94
C TYR A 171 1.79 6.68 -30.10
N PHE A 172 2.93 5.99 -29.98
CA PHE A 172 4.22 6.65 -29.81
C PHE A 172 5.35 6.11 -30.72
N ILE A 173 5.21 4.93 -31.31
CA ILE A 173 6.31 4.31 -32.06
C ILE A 173 5.87 3.96 -33.49
N THR A 174 6.64 4.35 -34.51
CA THR A 174 6.45 3.93 -35.90
C THR A 174 7.71 3.26 -36.40
N ASN A 175 7.60 2.04 -36.93
CA ASN A 175 8.74 1.25 -37.42
C ASN A 175 9.88 1.10 -36.37
N GLY A 176 9.50 0.94 -35.10
CA GLY A 176 10.46 0.79 -34.00
C GLY A 176 11.17 2.07 -33.58
N GLN A 177 10.78 3.23 -34.13
CA GLN A 177 11.34 4.54 -33.76
C GLN A 177 10.29 5.44 -33.11
N PRO A 178 10.68 6.31 -32.16
CA PRO A 178 9.78 7.34 -31.63
C PRO A 178 9.15 8.19 -32.75
N ASP A 179 7.83 8.35 -32.71
CA ASP A 179 7.06 9.11 -33.68
C ASP A 179 6.27 10.22 -32.98
N HIS A 180 6.87 11.41 -32.98
CA HIS A 180 6.31 12.61 -32.37
C HIS A 180 5.02 13.10 -33.03
N HIS A 181 4.68 12.63 -34.23
CA HIS A 181 3.50 13.08 -34.97
C HIS A 181 2.23 12.28 -34.64
N LYS A 182 2.36 11.06 -34.10
CA LYS A 182 1.19 10.21 -33.78
C LYS A 182 0.30 10.80 -32.70
N THR A 183 0.92 11.29 -31.63
CA THR A 183 0.23 11.75 -30.42
C THR A 183 0.89 13.04 -29.93
N PRO A 184 0.60 14.18 -30.57
CA PRO A 184 1.23 15.46 -30.22
C PRO A 184 0.79 15.96 -28.84
N GLU A 185 -0.46 15.69 -28.46
CA GLU A 185 -1.02 16.04 -27.16
C GLU A 185 -0.86 14.89 -26.16
N PRO A 186 -0.62 15.17 -24.86
CA PRO A 186 -0.47 14.13 -23.85
C PRO A 186 -1.79 13.38 -23.62
N LEU A 187 -1.68 12.08 -23.33
CA LEU A 187 -2.80 11.20 -23.02
C LEU A 187 -2.94 11.02 -21.51
N SER A 188 -4.18 10.98 -21.03
CA SER A 188 -4.53 10.44 -19.71
C SER A 188 -4.89 8.97 -19.83
N LEU A 189 -4.30 8.14 -18.98
CA LEU A 189 -4.51 6.70 -18.92
C LEU A 189 -5.42 6.39 -17.72
N GLU A 190 -6.68 6.80 -17.84
CA GLU A 190 -7.69 6.52 -16.82
C GLU A 190 -7.92 5.01 -16.69
N GLY A 191 -7.94 4.51 -15.45
CA GLY A 191 -8.10 3.08 -15.15
C GLY A 191 -6.88 2.20 -15.43
N PHE A 192 -5.71 2.77 -15.73
CA PHE A 192 -4.47 2.01 -15.93
C PHE A 192 -3.75 1.72 -14.61
N ASP A 193 -3.46 0.44 -14.36
CA ASP A 193 -2.98 -0.01 -13.05
C ASP A 193 -1.44 -0.09 -12.94
N ASP A 194 -0.74 -0.56 -13.98
CA ASP A 194 0.71 -0.80 -13.96
C ASP A 194 1.54 0.46 -14.22
N ARG A 195 1.41 1.43 -13.32
CA ARG A 195 2.10 2.72 -13.42
C ARG A 195 3.62 2.61 -13.43
N LEU A 196 4.17 1.65 -12.67
CA LEU A 196 5.61 1.43 -12.61
C LEU A 196 6.12 0.87 -13.95
N GLY A 197 5.45 -0.14 -14.50
CA GLY A 197 5.79 -0.71 -15.80
C GLY A 197 5.74 0.32 -16.91
N MET A 198 4.70 1.17 -16.94
CA MET A 198 4.63 2.26 -17.92
C MET A 198 5.73 3.30 -17.73
N HIS A 199 6.07 3.69 -16.50
CA HIS A 199 7.18 4.63 -16.26
C HIS A 199 8.51 4.08 -16.79
N LEU A 200 8.78 2.79 -16.57
CA LEU A 200 9.99 2.12 -17.08
C LEU A 200 9.99 2.08 -18.62
N LYS A 201 8.90 1.60 -19.23
CA LYS A 201 8.77 1.49 -20.68
C LYS A 201 8.80 2.85 -21.39
N ALA A 202 8.17 3.87 -20.83
CA ALA A 202 8.26 5.23 -21.36
C ALA A 202 9.71 5.75 -21.32
N GLY A 203 10.47 5.41 -20.29
CA GLY A 203 11.89 5.74 -20.18
C GLY A 203 12.78 5.07 -21.25
N GLU A 204 12.33 3.96 -21.84
CA GLU A 204 13.02 3.29 -22.96
C GLU A 204 12.76 4.01 -24.31
N VAL A 205 11.75 4.88 -24.40
CA VAL A 205 11.38 5.62 -25.61
C VAL A 205 11.95 7.05 -25.53
N PRO A 206 12.98 7.40 -26.33
CA PRO A 206 13.59 8.73 -26.27
C PRO A 206 12.58 9.87 -26.41
N GLY A 207 12.56 10.77 -25.43
CA GLY A 207 11.70 11.96 -25.43
C GLY A 207 10.26 11.71 -24.97
N LEU A 208 9.89 10.49 -24.56
CA LEU A 208 8.59 10.20 -23.98
C LEU A 208 8.61 10.40 -22.47
N TYR A 209 7.65 11.18 -21.96
CA TYR A 209 7.55 11.51 -20.54
C TYR A 209 6.25 10.97 -19.96
N SER A 210 6.29 10.58 -18.69
CA SER A 210 5.11 10.15 -17.96
C SER A 210 5.07 10.78 -16.55
N LYS A 211 3.86 11.01 -16.04
CA LYS A 211 3.62 11.55 -14.70
C LYS A 211 2.23 11.20 -14.20
N SER A 212 2.09 10.86 -12.92
CA SER A 212 0.78 10.66 -12.30
C SER A 212 0.21 11.96 -11.75
N GLY A 213 -1.10 12.16 -11.90
CA GLY A 213 -1.90 13.15 -11.18
C GLY A 213 -3.14 12.49 -10.55
N GLY A 214 -3.90 13.21 -9.73
CA GLY A 214 -5.08 12.73 -9.02
C GLY A 214 -4.83 12.48 -7.52
N SER A 215 -5.90 12.07 -6.82
CA SER A 215 -5.84 11.78 -5.39
C SER A 215 -5.11 10.47 -5.11
N LYS A 216 -4.72 10.22 -3.85
CA LYS A 216 -3.94 9.02 -3.45
C LYS A 216 -4.60 7.72 -3.92
N ASP A 217 -5.92 7.67 -3.84
CA ASP A 217 -6.72 6.46 -4.13
C ASP A 217 -7.20 6.39 -5.59
N ASN A 218 -7.05 7.46 -6.36
CA ASN A 218 -7.49 7.52 -7.76
C ASN A 218 -6.49 8.32 -8.62
N ARG A 219 -5.25 7.81 -8.70
CA ARG A 219 -4.20 8.42 -9.52
C ARG A 219 -4.32 7.98 -10.98
N THR A 220 -4.34 8.95 -11.87
CA THR A 220 -4.30 8.76 -13.32
C THR A 220 -2.91 9.03 -13.84
N LEU A 221 -2.38 8.12 -14.67
CA LEU A 221 -1.09 8.31 -15.32
C LEU A 221 -1.27 9.13 -16.61
N CYS A 222 -0.42 10.14 -16.80
CA CYS A 222 -0.34 10.94 -18.01
C CYS A 222 0.94 10.58 -18.77
N ILE A 223 0.89 10.55 -20.10
CA ILE A 223 2.04 10.22 -20.96
C ILE A 223 2.05 11.09 -22.23
N GLY A 224 3.22 11.52 -22.69
CA GLY A 224 3.35 12.31 -23.92
C GLY A 224 4.76 12.84 -24.17
N TRP A 225 4.97 13.49 -25.32
CA TRP A 225 6.30 13.94 -25.78
C TRP A 225 6.82 15.20 -25.10
N ASN A 226 5.93 16.04 -24.56
CA ASN A 226 6.31 17.31 -23.96
C ASN A 226 6.14 17.23 -22.45
N THR A 227 7.26 17.31 -21.71
CA THR A 227 7.27 17.23 -20.26
C THR A 227 6.37 18.28 -19.60
N ASN A 228 6.33 19.51 -20.14
CA ASN A 228 5.49 20.58 -19.60
C ASN A 228 4.01 20.31 -19.84
N ALA A 229 3.64 19.80 -21.02
CA ALA A 229 2.26 19.42 -21.31
C ALA A 229 1.79 18.25 -20.45
N VAL A 230 2.64 17.23 -20.27
CA VAL A 230 2.37 16.09 -19.35
C VAL A 230 2.21 16.56 -17.91
N ASN A 231 3.10 17.45 -17.45
CA ASN A 231 3.00 18.07 -16.13
C ASN A 231 1.71 18.88 -15.95
N ALA A 232 1.32 19.67 -16.95
CA ALA A 232 0.11 20.46 -16.93
C ALA A 232 -1.14 19.58 -16.90
N LEU A 233 -1.17 18.50 -17.68
CA LEU A 233 -2.28 17.54 -17.67
C LEU A 233 -2.41 16.87 -16.29
N ALA A 234 -1.30 16.37 -15.72
CA ALA A 234 -1.31 15.80 -14.37
C ALA A 234 -1.80 16.81 -13.31
N ALA A 235 -1.34 18.06 -13.37
CA ALA A 235 -1.77 19.12 -12.45
C ALA A 235 -3.26 19.49 -12.62
N SER A 236 -3.80 19.39 -13.84
CA SER A 236 -5.23 19.59 -14.10
C SER A 236 -6.08 18.49 -13.46
N ILE A 237 -5.58 17.25 -13.47
CA ILE A 237 -6.22 16.10 -12.81
C ILE A 237 -6.15 16.27 -11.29
N ASP A 238 -5.01 16.69 -10.73
CA ASP A 238 -4.88 17.03 -9.30
C ASP A 238 -5.91 18.09 -8.89
N THR A 239 -6.11 19.10 -9.74
CA THR A 239 -7.04 20.21 -9.45
C THR A 239 -8.48 19.74 -9.47
N ARG A 240 -8.86 18.97 -10.49
CA ARG A 240 -10.21 18.37 -10.56
C ARG A 240 -10.48 17.43 -9.38
N ALA A 241 -9.50 16.62 -8.98
CA ALA A 241 -9.62 15.74 -7.83
C ALA A 241 -9.85 16.54 -6.54
N ARG A 242 -9.05 17.59 -6.30
CA ARG A 242 -9.21 18.49 -5.14
C ARG A 242 -10.57 19.20 -5.12
N GLU A 243 -11.04 19.66 -6.28
CA GLU A 243 -12.36 20.29 -6.41
C GLU A 243 -13.50 19.31 -6.15
N ALA A 244 -13.41 18.09 -6.69
CA ALA A 244 -14.39 17.04 -6.44
C ALA A 244 -14.44 16.63 -4.96
N GLU A 245 -13.29 16.48 -4.31
CA GLU A 245 -13.19 16.23 -2.87
C GLU A 245 -13.80 17.37 -2.04
N LYS A 246 -13.54 18.63 -2.42
CA LYS A 246 -14.16 19.79 -1.79
C LYS A 246 -15.68 19.80 -1.96
N HIS A 247 -16.17 19.49 -3.15
CA HIS A 247 -17.60 19.43 -3.43
C HIS A 247 -18.29 18.32 -2.64
N GLU A 248 -17.70 17.12 -2.57
CA GLU A 248 -18.24 16.03 -1.76
C GLU A 248 -18.24 16.36 -0.26
N ARG A 249 -17.21 17.06 0.24
CA ARG A 249 -17.18 17.58 1.61
C ARG A 249 -18.31 18.57 1.87
N GLU A 250 -18.49 19.56 1.00
CA GLU A 250 -19.54 20.57 1.14
C GLU A 250 -20.93 19.94 1.08
N LYS A 251 -21.12 18.93 0.22
CA LYS A 251 -22.35 18.14 0.15
C LYS A 251 -22.63 17.37 1.44
N LYS A 252 -21.64 16.65 1.98
CA LYS A 252 -21.78 15.94 3.27
C LYS A 252 -22.08 16.91 4.43
N TRP A 253 -21.39 18.05 4.47
CA TRP A 253 -21.64 19.09 5.46
C TRP A 253 -23.07 19.66 5.34
N THR A 254 -23.53 19.92 4.13
CA THR A 254 -24.90 20.40 3.87
C THR A 254 -25.94 19.39 4.36
N GLN A 255 -25.76 18.10 4.04
CA GLN A 255 -26.64 17.03 4.54
C GLN A 255 -26.64 16.94 6.07
N ALA A 256 -25.48 17.10 6.71
CA ALA A 256 -25.37 17.11 8.17
C ALA A 256 -26.09 18.33 8.78
N MET A 257 -26.00 19.50 8.14
CA MET A 257 -26.70 20.71 8.56
C MET A 257 -28.22 20.62 8.36
N GLU A 258 -28.70 19.95 7.30
CA GLU A 258 -30.13 19.66 7.15
C GLU A 258 -30.66 18.83 8.33
N ALA A 259 -29.88 17.86 8.83
CA ALA A 259 -30.26 17.10 10.03
C ALA A 259 -30.34 18.00 11.28
N HIS A 260 -29.44 18.97 11.43
CA HIS A 260 -29.52 19.98 12.48
C HIS A 260 -30.78 20.85 12.35
N GLU A 261 -31.10 21.32 11.14
CA GLU A 261 -32.28 22.16 10.88
C GLU A 261 -33.59 21.41 11.15
N GLN A 262 -33.67 20.14 10.75
CA GLN A 262 -34.79 19.25 11.06
C GLN A 262 -34.92 19.04 12.57
N PHE A 263 -33.81 18.80 13.26
CA PHE A 263 -33.80 18.66 14.71
C PHE A 263 -34.31 19.94 15.40
N VAL A 264 -33.78 21.11 15.06
CA VAL A 264 -34.21 22.39 15.63
C VAL A 264 -35.70 22.64 15.35
N SER A 265 -36.19 22.33 14.16
CA SER A 265 -37.62 22.48 13.80
C SER A 265 -38.54 21.54 14.57
N SER A 266 -38.02 20.39 15.02
CA SER A 266 -38.78 19.41 15.82
C SER A 266 -38.93 19.82 17.29
N LEU A 267 -38.14 20.79 17.77
CA LEU A 267 -38.24 21.29 19.14
C LEU A 267 -39.54 22.09 19.30
N LYS A 268 -40.47 21.54 20.09
CA LYS A 268 -41.72 22.23 20.41
C LYS A 268 -41.42 23.50 21.23
N PRO A 269 -42.06 24.64 20.94
CA PRO A 269 -41.94 25.81 21.79
C PRO A 269 -42.43 25.46 23.21
N PRO A 270 -41.75 25.95 24.27
CA PRO A 270 -42.20 25.72 25.62
C PRO A 270 -43.63 26.25 25.80
N PRO A 271 -44.50 25.53 26.52
CA PRO A 271 -45.86 26.00 26.76
C PRO A 271 -45.81 27.38 27.45
N PRO A 272 -46.74 28.32 27.11
CA PRO A 272 -46.74 29.64 27.72
C PRO A 272 -46.93 29.52 29.23
N SER A 273 -45.85 29.77 29.99
CA SER A 273 -45.85 29.64 31.44
C SER A 273 -46.74 30.70 32.07
N ARG A 274 -47.98 30.33 32.44
CA ARG A 274 -48.82 31.10 33.35
C ARG A 274 -48.33 30.88 34.78
N GLY A 275 -47.33 31.63 35.22
CA GLY A 275 -46.91 31.64 36.63
C GLY A 275 -45.45 32.04 36.83
N ARG A 276 -45.22 32.86 37.87
CA ARG A 276 -43.93 33.37 38.41
C ARG A 276 -42.65 32.96 37.66
N LYS A 277 -41.97 33.95 37.06
CA LYS A 277 -40.61 33.86 36.52
C LYS A 277 -39.63 33.36 37.61
N ALA A 278 -39.40 32.05 37.68
CA ALA A 278 -38.22 31.50 38.32
C ALA A 278 -37.00 31.96 37.52
N LYS A 279 -35.91 32.34 38.21
CA LYS A 279 -34.64 32.63 37.52
C LYS A 279 -34.22 31.40 36.70
N PRO A 280 -33.71 31.56 35.46
CA PRO A 280 -33.16 30.43 34.73
C PRO A 280 -32.02 29.84 35.56
N ARG A 281 -32.17 28.59 36.02
CA ARG A 281 -31.03 27.83 36.51
C ARG A 281 -30.24 27.38 35.29
N PHE A 282 -28.92 27.48 35.38
CA PHE A 282 -28.03 26.88 34.40
C PHE A 282 -28.17 25.37 34.53
N ASP A 283 -28.62 24.72 33.47
CA ASP A 283 -29.00 23.31 33.45
C ASP A 283 -28.15 22.60 32.39
N LEU A 284 -27.12 21.90 32.87
CA LEU A 284 -26.16 21.17 32.04
C LEU A 284 -26.83 20.05 31.25
N GLU A 285 -27.97 19.52 31.71
CA GLU A 285 -28.65 18.41 31.04
C GLU A 285 -29.13 18.78 29.63
N LYS A 286 -29.42 20.06 29.41
CA LYS A 286 -29.85 20.58 28.09
C LYS A 286 -28.76 20.49 27.01
N PHE A 287 -27.50 20.40 27.43
CA PHE A 287 -26.37 20.28 26.53
C PHE A 287 -26.05 18.84 26.14
N GLN A 288 -26.73 17.85 26.74
CA GLN A 288 -26.55 16.45 26.35
C GLN A 288 -27.08 16.20 24.94
N GLY A 289 -26.40 15.34 24.18
CA GLY A 289 -26.81 14.95 22.84
C GLY A 289 -25.67 14.82 21.85
N SER A 290 -26.01 14.61 20.58
CA SER A 290 -25.04 14.51 19.50
C SER A 290 -24.92 15.82 18.75
N TYR A 291 -23.68 16.19 18.42
CA TYR A 291 -23.32 17.41 17.71
C TYR A 291 -22.46 17.06 16.50
N ILE A 292 -22.69 17.79 15.41
CA ILE A 292 -21.72 17.90 14.31
C ILE A 292 -20.85 19.12 14.57
N ILE A 293 -19.56 19.00 14.26
CA ILE A 293 -18.55 19.98 14.61
C ILE A 293 -17.95 20.59 13.34
N LYS A 294 -17.72 21.91 13.39
CA LYS A 294 -17.00 22.65 12.37
C LYS A 294 -15.71 23.20 12.97
N CYS A 295 -14.56 22.84 12.40
CA CYS A 295 -13.25 23.30 12.83
C CYS A 295 -12.36 23.54 11.60
N HIS A 296 -12.30 24.79 11.12
CA HIS A 296 -11.60 25.13 9.87
C HIS A 296 -10.11 24.74 9.88
N PRO A 297 -9.34 25.00 10.96
CA PRO A 297 -7.92 24.62 11.00
C PRO A 297 -7.68 23.12 10.75
N VAL A 298 -8.63 22.27 11.16
CA VAL A 298 -8.55 20.83 10.93
C VAL A 298 -9.07 20.46 9.54
N THR A 299 -10.25 20.95 9.15
CA THR A 299 -10.87 20.58 7.87
C THR A 299 -10.11 21.09 6.64
N ASP A 300 -9.37 22.18 6.80
CA ASP A 300 -8.61 22.83 5.72
C ASP A 300 -7.13 22.39 5.72
N GLY A 301 -6.60 21.98 6.88
CA GLY A 301 -5.20 21.58 7.03
C GLY A 301 -4.89 20.13 6.64
N TRP A 302 -5.90 19.25 6.59
CA TRP A 302 -5.67 17.79 6.51
C TRP A 302 -6.44 17.11 5.37
N ASN A 303 -5.77 16.97 4.23
CA ASN A 303 -6.34 16.42 2.99
C ASN A 303 -6.88 14.99 3.07
N HIS A 304 -6.49 14.18 4.06
CA HIS A 304 -6.99 12.80 4.18
C HIS A 304 -8.32 12.72 4.95
N LEU A 305 -8.72 13.79 5.64
CA LEU A 305 -10.00 13.90 6.34
C LEU A 305 -11.12 14.42 5.43
N ASN A 306 -10.88 14.51 4.12
CA ASN A 306 -11.72 15.21 3.14
C ASN A 306 -13.18 14.72 3.07
N SER A 307 -13.52 13.58 3.67
CA SER A 307 -14.89 13.05 3.66
C SER A 307 -15.48 12.79 5.06
N HIS A 308 -14.74 13.13 6.12
CA HIS A 308 -15.12 12.86 7.51
C HIS A 308 -15.89 14.04 8.11
N ILE A 309 -17.01 13.77 8.77
CA ILE A 309 -17.76 14.78 9.53
C ILE A 309 -17.28 14.70 10.98
N LEU A 310 -16.80 15.83 11.50
CA LEU A 310 -16.35 15.93 12.88
C LEU A 310 -17.57 15.87 13.80
N THR A 311 -17.44 15.19 14.94
CA THR A 311 -18.58 14.95 15.84
C THR A 311 -18.21 15.10 17.31
N MET A 312 -19.22 15.37 18.12
CA MET A 312 -19.11 15.34 19.57
C MET A 312 -20.42 14.83 20.18
N ASP A 313 -20.33 13.83 21.03
CA ASP A 313 -21.46 13.22 21.73
C ASP A 313 -21.32 13.53 23.22
N ILE A 314 -22.25 14.31 23.78
CA ILE A 314 -22.24 14.77 25.18
C ILE A 314 -23.21 13.94 26.01
N PHE A 315 -22.68 13.31 27.05
CA PHE A 315 -23.33 12.41 28.00
C PHE A 315 -23.46 13.05 29.38
N PRO A 316 -24.44 12.60 30.20
CA PRO A 316 -24.46 12.95 31.63
C PRO A 316 -23.17 12.45 32.31
N GLY A 317 -22.62 13.28 33.20
CA GLY A 317 -21.52 12.93 34.11
C GLY A 317 -22.00 12.78 35.55
N GLU A 318 -21.04 12.76 36.49
CA GLU A 318 -21.33 12.73 37.91
C GLU A 318 -21.48 14.14 38.47
N GLY A 319 -22.49 14.35 39.31
CA GLY A 319 -22.76 15.66 39.92
C GLY A 319 -23.06 16.73 38.86
N ASN A 320 -22.28 17.81 38.87
CA ASN A 320 -22.45 18.95 37.96
C ASN A 320 -21.42 18.93 36.82
N THR A 321 -21.18 17.74 36.27
CA THR A 321 -20.26 17.50 35.15
C THR A 321 -20.96 16.78 34.00
N LEU A 322 -20.39 16.92 32.80
CA LEU A 322 -20.73 16.15 31.61
C LEU A 322 -19.48 15.44 31.11
N ARG A 323 -19.68 14.36 30.37
CA ARG A 323 -18.62 13.67 29.63
C ARG A 323 -18.94 13.78 28.15
N ALA A 324 -17.95 13.92 27.28
CA ALA A 324 -18.17 13.88 25.85
C ALA A 324 -17.15 13.00 25.15
N ASN A 325 -17.63 12.28 24.14
CA ASN A 325 -16.75 11.68 23.15
C ASN A 325 -16.61 12.68 22.02
N PHE A 326 -15.38 12.95 21.58
CA PHE A 326 -15.15 13.80 20.42
C PHE A 326 -14.41 13.02 19.32
N ASP A 327 -14.69 13.44 18.09
CA ASP A 327 -13.97 13.04 16.90
C ASP A 327 -13.74 14.30 16.06
N PHE A 328 -12.54 14.86 16.20
CA PHE A 328 -12.06 15.97 15.37
C PHE A 328 -11.30 15.46 14.13
N GLY A 329 -11.42 14.18 13.78
CA GLY A 329 -10.80 13.59 12.59
C GLY A 329 -9.32 13.26 12.78
N ILE A 330 -8.49 14.22 13.18
CA ILE A 330 -7.06 13.98 13.50
C ILE A 330 -6.86 13.43 14.93
N ILE A 331 -7.80 13.71 15.82
CA ILE A 331 -7.78 13.27 17.22
C ILE A 331 -9.18 12.82 17.60
N VAL A 332 -9.23 11.67 18.27
CA VAL A 332 -10.45 11.13 18.87
C VAL A 332 -10.22 10.91 20.36
N GLY A 333 -11.23 11.16 21.19
CA GLY A 333 -10.99 11.10 22.62
C GLY A 333 -12.21 11.29 23.50
N ALA A 334 -11.91 11.59 24.76
CA ALA A 334 -12.86 11.89 25.81
C ALA A 334 -12.65 13.31 26.33
N MET A 335 -13.72 13.95 26.75
CA MET A 335 -13.73 15.31 27.27
C MET A 335 -14.58 15.36 28.53
N LEU A 336 -14.09 16.02 29.58
CA LEU A 336 -14.85 16.35 30.79
C LEU A 336 -15.30 17.80 30.68
N LEU A 337 -16.56 18.09 31.01
CA LEU A 337 -17.11 19.44 30.95
C LEU A 337 -17.78 19.83 32.27
N SER A 338 -17.58 21.07 32.70
CA SER A 338 -18.30 21.65 33.84
C SER A 338 -18.39 23.17 33.70
N ASN A 339 -19.31 23.81 34.40
CA ASN A 339 -19.32 25.27 34.54
C ASN A 339 -18.42 25.77 35.68
N ASP A 340 -17.75 24.86 36.37
CA ASP A 340 -16.80 25.14 37.44
C ASP A 340 -15.45 24.53 37.08
N GLU A 341 -14.44 25.37 36.94
CA GLU A 341 -13.10 24.95 36.56
C GLU A 341 -12.39 24.20 37.69
N GLU A 342 -12.66 24.55 38.95
CA GLU A 342 -12.07 23.88 40.11
C GLU A 342 -12.51 22.42 40.19
N ILE A 343 -13.77 22.12 39.83
CA ILE A 343 -14.28 20.74 39.77
C ILE A 343 -13.53 19.92 38.71
N LEU A 344 -13.19 20.53 37.57
CA LEU A 344 -12.44 19.83 36.52
C LEU A 344 -11.00 19.57 36.93
N ASP A 345 -10.37 20.52 37.60
CA ASP A 345 -9.00 20.37 38.10
C ASP A 345 -8.92 19.31 39.21
N ASP A 346 -9.91 19.24 40.09
CA ASP A 346 -10.02 18.17 41.10
C ASP A 346 -10.20 16.79 40.46
N LEU A 347 -11.06 16.67 39.44
CA LEU A 347 -11.28 15.42 38.71
C LEU A 347 -10.02 14.93 38.00
N VAL A 348 -9.28 15.84 37.37
CA VAL A 348 -8.02 15.51 36.68
C VAL A 348 -6.89 15.24 37.67
N GLY A 349 -6.84 15.98 38.78
CA GLY A 349 -5.80 15.85 39.81
C GLY A 349 -5.91 14.55 40.60
N SER A 350 -7.12 14.09 40.89
CA SER A 350 -7.36 12.82 41.60
C SER A 350 -6.88 11.59 40.83
N ASP A 351 -6.82 11.64 39.50
CA ASP A 351 -6.32 10.52 38.68
C ASP A 351 -4.80 10.34 38.81
N ASN A 352 -4.04 11.42 39.09
CA ASN A 352 -2.58 11.37 39.23
C ASN A 352 -2.07 10.89 40.59
N GLU A 353 -2.91 10.86 41.64
CA GLU A 353 -2.51 10.46 42.99
C GLU A 353 -2.85 9.00 43.36
N SER A 354 -3.50 8.23 42.46
CA SER A 354 -4.02 6.90 42.79
C SER A 354 -3.04 5.72 42.62
N GLU A 355 -1.76 5.96 42.34
CA GLU A 355 -0.74 4.89 42.27
C GLU A 355 0.46 5.16 43.19
N THR A 356 0.35 4.77 44.47
CA THR A 356 1.51 4.36 45.29
C THR A 356 1.05 3.63 46.56
N GLU A 357 0.62 2.37 46.41
CA GLU A 357 0.67 1.40 47.50
C GLU A 357 1.39 0.14 47.02
N GLU A 358 2.72 0.16 47.08
CA GLU A 358 3.49 -1.06 47.31
C GLU A 358 4.29 -0.91 48.60
N SER A 359 4.06 -1.89 49.47
CA SER A 359 4.63 -2.08 50.79
C SER A 359 6.07 -2.58 50.72
N ASP A 360 6.80 -2.25 51.78
CA ASP A 360 7.94 -2.95 52.39
C ASP A 360 9.38 -2.44 52.16
N GLU A 361 9.81 -1.76 53.23
CA GLU A 361 11.02 -1.98 54.03
C GLU A 361 12.21 -1.02 53.92
N GLU A 362 12.40 -0.36 55.07
CA GLU A 362 13.55 0.31 55.67
C GLU A 362 14.88 0.39 54.90
N ASP A 363 15.39 1.62 54.71
CA ASP A 363 16.57 2.01 55.47
C ASP A 363 16.73 3.54 55.57
N THR A 364 17.56 3.93 56.50
CA THR A 364 17.52 5.12 57.32
C THR A 364 18.26 6.34 56.75
N LYS A 365 17.84 7.50 57.27
CA LYS A 365 18.62 8.74 57.55
C LYS A 365 18.58 9.93 56.56
N LYS A 366 18.01 10.99 57.14
CA LYS A 366 18.54 12.37 57.27
C LYS A 366 18.42 13.29 56.04
N GLY A 367 17.38 14.12 56.12
CA GLY A 367 17.62 15.52 56.47
C GLY A 367 17.35 16.55 55.38
N ARG A 368 16.23 17.26 55.49
CA ARG A 368 16.18 18.72 55.65
C ARG A 368 14.73 19.21 55.70
N LYS A 369 14.26 19.52 56.92
CA LYS A 369 13.15 20.44 57.13
C LYS A 369 13.52 21.80 56.54
N ARG A 370 12.71 22.33 55.62
CA ARG A 370 12.56 23.78 55.47
C ARG A 370 11.14 24.17 55.84
N SER A 371 11.11 25.04 56.83
CA SER A 371 9.98 25.56 57.56
C SER A 371 9.13 26.51 56.72
N ILE A 372 7.82 26.35 56.88
CA ILE A 372 6.80 27.40 56.78
C ILE A 372 7.31 28.68 57.45
N LYS A 373 7.32 29.80 56.72
CA LYS A 373 7.50 31.13 57.28
C LYS A 373 6.19 31.91 57.16
N LYS A 374 5.42 31.86 58.25
CA LYS A 374 4.42 32.88 58.60
C LYS A 374 5.13 34.18 58.99
N GLY A 375 4.57 35.31 58.55
CA GLY A 375 4.94 36.67 58.95
C GLY A 375 4.91 37.58 57.72
N ASN A 376 4.22 38.72 57.68
CA ASN A 376 3.83 39.58 58.78
C ASN A 376 2.63 40.46 58.39
N LYS A 377 1.83 40.81 59.40
CA LYS A 377 0.75 41.80 59.32
C LYS A 377 1.34 43.17 59.02
N GLY A 378 0.91 43.78 57.93
CA GLY A 378 1.06 45.20 57.66
C GLY A 378 -0.31 45.80 57.46
N ALA A 379 -0.86 46.41 58.52
CA ALA A 379 -2.06 47.21 58.43
C ALA A 379 -1.78 48.45 57.59
N ASN A 380 -2.50 48.63 56.48
CA ASN A 380 -2.66 49.96 55.92
C ASN A 380 -4.10 50.21 55.48
N LYS A 381 -4.60 51.34 55.96
CA LYS A 381 -5.99 51.80 55.89
C LYS A 381 -6.36 52.22 54.47
N GLY A 382 -7.53 51.74 54.03
CA GLY A 382 -8.58 52.56 53.43
C GLY A 382 -8.30 53.23 52.07
N HIS A 383 -8.75 52.57 51.00
CA HIS A 383 -9.51 53.23 49.93
C HIS A 383 -10.55 52.24 49.36
N PRO A 384 -11.84 52.59 49.26
CA PRO A 384 -12.82 51.71 48.65
C PRO A 384 -12.66 51.81 47.13
N ALA A 385 -11.92 50.87 46.54
CA ALA A 385 -11.89 50.72 45.10
C ALA A 385 -13.28 50.25 44.64
N LYS A 386 -13.89 51.10 43.81
CA LYS A 386 -15.21 50.93 43.18
C LYS A 386 -15.38 49.49 42.70
N LYS A 387 -16.34 48.77 43.31
CA LYS A 387 -16.87 47.52 42.76
C LYS A 387 -17.32 47.82 41.33
N LYS A 388 -16.51 47.43 40.34
CA LYS A 388 -16.98 47.28 38.97
C LYS A 388 -18.14 46.32 39.05
N LYS A 389 -19.32 46.85 38.73
CA LYS A 389 -20.57 46.12 38.63
C LYS A 389 -20.39 45.15 37.47
N ILE A 390 -19.94 43.92 37.77
CA ILE A 390 -20.03 42.81 36.82
C ILE A 390 -21.52 42.60 36.65
N THR A 391 -22.04 43.06 35.53
CA THR A 391 -23.39 42.74 35.07
C THR A 391 -23.38 41.24 34.76
N PRO A 392 -24.07 40.37 35.52
CA PRO A 392 -24.10 38.96 35.22
C PRO A 392 -25.13 38.76 34.11
N SER A 393 -24.73 38.82 32.85
CA SER A 393 -25.40 37.97 31.87
C SER A 393 -24.93 36.55 32.20
N LEU A 394 -25.86 35.67 32.59
CA LEU A 394 -25.63 34.24 32.83
C LEU A 394 -24.82 33.67 31.66
N SER A 395 -23.50 33.58 31.78
CA SER A 395 -22.64 33.01 30.75
C SER A 395 -23.01 31.54 30.65
N ARG A 396 -23.53 31.10 29.50
CA ARG A 396 -23.79 29.67 29.26
C ARG A 396 -22.49 28.93 28.91
N ARG A 397 -21.43 29.28 29.62
CA ARG A 397 -20.06 28.83 29.41
C ARG A 397 -19.84 27.56 30.20
N VAL A 398 -19.22 26.59 29.57
CA VAL A 398 -18.62 25.43 30.22
C VAL A 398 -17.14 25.40 29.88
N PHE A 399 -16.33 25.06 30.87
CA PHE A 399 -14.93 24.72 30.68
C PHE A 399 -14.84 23.24 30.36
N TYR A 400 -13.76 22.85 29.68
CA TYR A 400 -13.47 21.44 29.46
C TYR A 400 -12.00 21.09 29.69
N ARG A 401 -11.80 19.79 29.89
CA ARG A 401 -10.52 19.09 29.83
C ARG A 401 -10.66 17.98 28.81
N LEU A 402 -9.72 17.84 27.89
CA LEU A 402 -9.73 16.78 26.88
C LEU A 402 -8.47 15.93 26.96
N ARG A 403 -8.63 14.65 26.63
CA ARG A 403 -7.58 13.68 26.35
C ARG A 403 -8.00 12.84 25.16
N GLY A 404 -7.04 12.24 24.48
CA GLY A 404 -7.37 11.43 23.32
C GLY A 404 -6.19 10.69 22.74
N LYS A 405 -6.35 10.31 21.47
CA LYS A 405 -5.29 9.74 20.66
C LYS A 405 -5.38 10.27 19.25
N GLU A 406 -4.24 10.37 18.58
CA GLU A 406 -4.22 10.69 17.17
C GLU A 406 -4.69 9.49 16.32
N THR A 407 -5.22 9.76 15.13
CA THR A 407 -5.92 8.77 14.30
C THR A 407 -5.07 8.12 13.21
N GLY A 408 -3.85 8.58 13.00
CA GLY A 408 -2.89 8.05 12.04
C GLY A 408 -2.19 6.79 12.52
N GLU A 409 -1.44 6.88 13.62
CA GLU A 409 -0.66 5.78 14.22
C GLU A 409 -1.31 5.17 15.48
N GLY A 410 -2.35 5.82 16.02
CA GLY A 410 -3.01 5.48 17.27
C GLY A 410 -2.30 5.95 18.54
N GLU A 411 -1.36 6.89 18.47
CA GLU A 411 -0.63 7.40 19.62
C GLU A 411 -1.54 8.15 20.60
N ILE A 412 -1.53 7.70 21.87
CA ILE A 412 -2.26 8.33 22.98
C ILE A 412 -1.58 9.66 23.33
N LEU A 413 -2.39 10.69 23.59
CA LEU A 413 -1.98 12.01 24.03
C LEU A 413 -2.33 12.14 25.52
N PRO A 414 -1.39 11.86 26.43
CA PRO A 414 -1.67 11.79 27.86
C PRO A 414 -1.80 13.16 28.53
N ASP A 415 -1.21 14.19 27.92
CA ASP A 415 -1.32 15.58 28.35
C ASP A 415 -2.77 16.05 28.27
N VAL A 416 -3.21 16.73 29.33
CA VAL A 416 -4.58 17.23 29.44
C VAL A 416 -4.66 18.60 28.82
N GLU A 417 -5.49 18.73 27.78
CA GLU A 417 -5.70 20.01 27.12
C GLU A 417 -6.98 20.68 27.59
N ALA A 418 -6.93 22.01 27.70
CA ALA A 418 -8.01 22.82 28.25
C ALA A 418 -8.66 23.74 27.21
N GLY A 419 -9.90 24.10 27.48
CA GLY A 419 -10.59 25.14 26.72
C GLY A 419 -11.98 25.46 27.26
N GLU A 420 -12.74 26.20 26.46
CA GLU A 420 -14.08 26.67 26.83
C GLU A 420 -15.08 26.50 25.68
N ILE A 421 -16.35 26.29 26.04
CA ILE A 421 -17.49 26.22 25.13
C ILE A 421 -18.57 27.17 25.63
N ASP A 422 -19.01 28.06 24.75
CA ASP A 422 -20.12 28.98 24.95
C ASP A 422 -21.36 28.51 24.18
N PHE A 423 -22.40 28.06 24.91
CA PHE A 423 -23.68 27.71 24.32
C PHE A 423 -24.49 28.96 23.94
N LEU A 424 -24.84 29.06 22.66
CA LEU A 424 -25.39 30.28 22.08
C LEU A 424 -26.90 30.45 22.32
N ASN A 425 -27.59 29.39 22.76
CA ASN A 425 -29.03 29.41 23.05
C ASN A 425 -29.41 28.55 24.28
N ASP A 426 -30.62 28.77 24.81
CA ASP A 426 -31.12 28.06 26.00
C ASP A 426 -31.38 26.57 25.75
N ASP A 427 -31.63 26.21 24.49
CA ASP A 427 -31.91 24.83 24.06
C ASP A 427 -30.62 24.04 23.79
N GLY A 428 -29.45 24.68 23.93
CA GLY A 428 -28.16 24.02 23.74
C GLY A 428 -27.90 23.52 22.33
N THR A 429 -28.62 24.04 21.32
CA THR A 429 -28.55 23.49 19.96
C THR A 429 -27.36 24.00 19.15
N LYS A 430 -26.71 25.07 19.60
CA LYS A 430 -25.51 25.65 18.97
C LYS A 430 -24.51 26.11 20.03
N PHE A 431 -23.23 25.91 19.76
CA PHE A 431 -22.17 26.45 20.60
C PHE A 431 -20.97 26.93 19.78
N SER A 432 -20.16 27.80 20.38
CA SER A 432 -18.81 28.15 19.93
C SER A 432 -17.82 27.70 20.98
N GLY A 433 -16.75 27.03 20.58
CA GLY A 433 -15.70 26.55 21.48
C GLY A 433 -14.34 27.10 21.07
N VAL A 434 -13.44 27.18 22.05
CA VAL A 434 -12.04 27.53 21.88
C VAL A 434 -11.20 26.47 22.58
N ALA A 435 -10.22 25.92 21.87
CA ALA A 435 -9.14 25.13 22.47
C ALA A 435 -7.94 26.01 22.68
N TYR A 436 -7.43 26.08 23.91
CA TYR A 436 -6.29 26.94 24.23
C TYR A 436 -5.02 26.41 23.58
N GLU A 437 -4.84 25.10 23.63
CA GLU A 437 -3.87 24.35 22.83
C GLU A 437 -4.61 23.17 22.20
N PHE A 438 -4.39 22.95 20.90
CA PHE A 438 -5.01 21.86 20.17
C PHE A 438 -3.90 21.05 19.49
N PRO A 439 -3.69 19.77 19.87
CA PRO A 439 -2.55 19.01 19.40
C PRO A 439 -2.48 18.95 17.88
N TYR A 440 -1.27 19.12 17.33
CA TYR A 440 -0.96 19.16 15.89
C TYR A 440 -1.56 20.33 15.09
N VAL A 441 -2.35 21.20 15.70
CA VAL A 441 -2.98 22.36 15.04
C VAL A 441 -2.38 23.66 15.56
N GLY A 442 -2.26 23.79 16.89
CA GLY A 442 -1.65 24.93 17.56
C GLY A 442 -2.59 25.57 18.60
N SER A 443 -2.27 26.80 18.97
CA SER A 443 -2.95 27.52 20.07
C SER A 443 -4.20 28.28 19.63
N SER A 444 -5.19 28.38 20.52
CA SER A 444 -6.40 29.21 20.36
C SER A 444 -7.22 28.85 19.12
N VAL A 445 -7.56 27.56 19.00
CA VAL A 445 -8.29 27.00 17.87
C VAL A 445 -9.80 27.11 18.11
N ASP A 446 -10.48 27.84 17.23
CA ASP A 446 -11.93 27.99 17.25
C ASP A 446 -12.64 26.80 16.58
N PHE A 447 -13.71 26.33 17.21
CA PHE A 447 -14.62 25.36 16.62
C PHE A 447 -16.07 25.69 16.98
N SER A 448 -17.03 25.18 16.21
CA SER A 448 -18.46 25.33 16.50
C SER A 448 -19.19 24.00 16.43
N GLY A 449 -20.25 23.87 17.22
CA GLY A 449 -21.07 22.67 17.25
C GLY A 449 -22.54 22.93 17.01
N TYR A 450 -23.18 21.99 16.31
CA TYR A 450 -24.58 22.04 15.92
C TYR A 450 -25.26 20.73 16.33
N LYS A 451 -26.27 20.82 17.20
CA LYS A 451 -26.95 19.67 17.78
C LYS A 451 -27.85 18.99 16.76
N ILE A 452 -27.74 17.67 16.63
CA ILE A 452 -28.54 16.86 15.71
C ILE A 452 -29.44 15.85 16.44
N SER A 453 -29.22 15.65 17.75
CA SER A 453 -30.01 14.74 18.58
C SER A 453 -29.89 15.15 20.06
N ASN A 454 -30.93 14.92 20.86
CA ASN A 454 -30.86 15.03 22.33
C ASN A 454 -30.25 13.77 22.98
N THR A 455 -30.18 12.66 22.24
CA THR A 455 -29.59 11.41 22.71
C THR A 455 -28.21 11.27 22.10
N PRO A 456 -27.14 11.22 22.90
CA PRO A 456 -25.78 10.99 22.40
C PRO A 456 -25.64 9.58 21.81
N LYS A 457 -24.72 9.39 20.87
CA LYS A 457 -24.49 8.10 20.21
C LYS A 457 -23.51 7.25 21.01
N GLY A 458 -23.89 6.01 21.30
CA GLY A 458 -23.02 5.03 21.95
C GLY A 458 -22.93 5.23 23.47
N PHE A 459 -21.74 5.01 24.03
CA PHE A 459 -21.44 5.17 25.45
C PHE A 459 -20.24 6.10 25.63
N ALA A 460 -20.19 6.82 26.74
CA ALA A 460 -19.04 7.65 27.09
C ALA A 460 -17.80 6.76 27.20
N LYS A 461 -16.74 7.12 26.48
CA LYS A 461 -15.43 6.46 26.60
C LYS A 461 -14.87 6.74 27.99
N ASP A 462 -14.04 5.82 28.48
CA ASP A 462 -13.36 6.04 29.75
C ASP A 462 -12.32 7.15 29.56
N TRP A 463 -12.27 8.07 30.51
CA TRP A 463 -11.27 9.12 30.54
C TRP A 463 -9.86 8.53 30.71
N ASN A 464 -9.76 7.44 31.47
CA ASN A 464 -8.51 6.79 31.81
C ASN A 464 -7.93 5.92 30.69
N ASP A 465 -8.71 5.63 29.64
CA ASP A 465 -8.24 4.99 28.40
C ASP A 465 -7.16 5.84 27.68
N TYR A 466 -7.05 7.11 28.04
CA TYR A 466 -6.12 8.09 27.46
C TYR A 466 -5.14 8.67 28.49
N SER A 467 -4.96 8.01 29.63
CA SER A 467 -4.03 8.43 30.68
C SER A 467 -2.55 8.20 30.31
N GLU A 468 -1.64 8.76 31.11
CA GLU A 468 -0.19 8.46 31.03
C GLU A 468 0.08 6.95 31.16
N ALA A 469 -0.62 6.28 32.09
CA ALA A 469 -0.51 4.82 32.25
C ALA A 469 -0.95 4.08 30.97
N ALA A 470 -2.05 4.49 30.34
CA ALA A 470 -2.51 3.93 29.08
C ALA A 470 -1.51 4.19 27.94
N TYR A 471 -0.94 5.39 27.87
CA TYR A 471 0.14 5.73 26.94
C TYR A 471 1.36 4.81 27.13
N GLU A 472 1.83 4.65 28.37
CA GLU A 472 2.99 3.81 28.68
C GLU A 472 2.75 2.33 28.35
N LEU A 473 1.57 1.80 28.69
CA LEU A 473 1.18 0.44 28.31
C LEU A 473 1.16 0.26 26.79
N ALA A 474 0.57 1.21 26.05
CA ALA A 474 0.54 1.18 24.59
C ALA A 474 1.94 1.31 23.99
N ARG A 475 2.82 2.13 24.59
CA ARG A 475 4.21 2.32 24.15
C ARG A 475 5.04 1.05 24.34
N ILE A 476 4.94 0.39 25.48
CA ILE A 476 5.64 -0.87 25.75
C ILE A 476 5.13 -1.98 24.83
N GLY A 477 3.81 -2.04 24.62
CA GLY A 477 3.17 -3.03 23.75
C GLY A 477 3.58 -2.96 22.29
N ARG A 478 4.03 -1.79 21.78
CA ARG A 478 4.49 -1.62 20.40
C ARG A 478 5.77 -2.40 20.05
N TRP A 479 6.55 -2.82 21.05
CA TRP A 479 7.86 -3.48 20.86
C TRP A 479 7.92 -4.94 21.34
N ARG A 480 6.78 -5.52 21.71
CA ARG A 480 6.63 -6.95 22.00
C ARG A 480 5.90 -7.63 20.85
#